data_AF-A0A4V0I960-F1
#
_entry.id   AF-A0A4V0I960-F1
#
_cell.length_a   1.000
_cell.length_b   1.000
_cell.length_c   1.000
_cell.angle_alpha   90.00
_cell.angle_beta   90.00
_cell.angle_gamma   90.00
#
_symmetry.space_group_name_H-M   'P 1'
#
loop_
_entity.id
_entity.type
_entity.pdbx_description
1 polymer ?
#
loop_
_entity_poly.entity_id
_entity_poly.type
_entity_poly.pdbx_seq_one_letter_code
_entity_poly.pdbx_strand_id
1 'polypeptide(L)'
;MPWSEFVRRVQSVSDWGGLRKATTMLKKEKFRLYAEVEPDVVNGIVRSQSSASRVYACRLAKDGRYSCCTQNLIQCVVSKGSPCKHLLVLVMGLVKAGEFDGTPAVEWLRLARKMGKTADGHKPDKEVVAATFIKYKGVEAGEIDWRPTDTIPEDFYSA
;
A
#
# COMPACT_ATOMS: atom_id res chain seq x y z
N MET A 1 -16.34 -8.54 -0.43
CA MET A 1 -16.30 -8.89 -1.87
C MET A 1 -15.43 -10.13 -2.07
N PRO A 2 -15.80 -11.11 -2.92
CA PRO A 2 -14.94 -12.25 -3.25
C PRO A 2 -13.58 -11.83 -3.82
N TRP A 3 -12.51 -12.55 -3.48
CA TRP A 3 -11.13 -12.22 -3.88
C TRP A 3 -10.94 -12.13 -5.40
N SER A 4 -11.46 -13.11 -6.15
CA SER A 4 -11.35 -13.13 -7.62
C SER A 4 -12.05 -11.93 -8.27
N GLU A 5 -13.20 -11.52 -7.72
CA GLU A 5 -13.90 -10.32 -8.17
C GLU A 5 -13.08 -9.06 -7.86
N PHE A 6 -12.53 -8.96 -6.65
CA PHE A 6 -11.68 -7.86 -6.24
C PHE A 6 -10.47 -7.70 -7.18
N VAL A 7 -9.73 -8.79 -7.44
CA VAL A 7 -8.57 -8.76 -8.34
C VAL A 7 -8.95 -8.28 -9.73
N ARG A 8 -10.04 -8.83 -10.31
CA ARG A 8 -10.55 -8.41 -11.62
C ARG A 8 -10.90 -6.91 -11.66
N ARG A 9 -11.49 -6.38 -10.58
CA ARG A 9 -11.82 -4.95 -10.51
C ARG A 9 -10.57 -4.08 -10.33
N VAL A 10 -9.60 -4.51 -9.51
CA VAL A 10 -8.31 -3.80 -9.36
C VAL A 10 -7.55 -3.72 -10.69
N GLN A 11 -7.59 -4.77 -11.50
CA GLN A 11 -7.00 -4.80 -12.86
C GLN A 11 -7.57 -3.70 -13.76
N SER A 12 -8.87 -3.37 -13.66
CA SER A 12 -9.47 -2.32 -14.48
C SER A 12 -9.21 -0.91 -13.96
N VAL A 13 -8.84 -0.75 -12.69
CA VAL A 13 -8.64 0.56 -12.03
C VAL A 13 -7.18 0.87 -11.68
N SER A 14 -6.23 0.00 -11.98
CA SER A 14 -4.80 0.19 -11.68
C SER A 14 -3.93 0.15 -12.94
N ASP A 15 -2.69 0.67 -12.85
CA ASP A 15 -1.68 0.43 -13.87
C ASP A 15 -1.27 -1.05 -13.89
N TRP A 16 -1.26 -1.66 -15.09
CA TRP A 16 -0.95 -3.09 -15.24
C TRP A 16 0.47 -3.44 -14.80
N GLY A 17 1.44 -2.57 -15.09
CA GLY A 17 2.84 -2.77 -14.70
C GLY A 17 3.03 -2.72 -13.19
N GLY A 18 2.36 -1.78 -12.52
CA GLY A 18 2.32 -1.67 -11.06
C GLY A 18 1.67 -2.89 -10.41
N LEU A 19 0.49 -3.28 -10.89
CA LEU A 19 -0.27 -4.42 -10.37
C LEU A 19 0.49 -5.74 -10.53
N ARG A 20 1.03 -6.02 -11.73
CA ARG A 20 1.82 -7.23 -11.97
C ARG A 20 3.01 -7.31 -11.01
N LYS A 21 3.72 -6.20 -10.81
CA LYS A 21 4.84 -6.14 -9.84
C LYS A 21 4.37 -6.40 -8.42
N ALA A 22 3.26 -5.80 -7.99
CA ALA A 22 2.70 -6.01 -6.65
C ALA A 22 2.32 -7.49 -6.43
N THR A 23 1.61 -8.10 -7.39
CA THR A 23 1.27 -9.52 -7.34
C THR A 23 2.52 -10.40 -7.33
N THR A 24 3.55 -10.09 -8.13
CA THR A 24 4.84 -10.81 -8.06
C THR A 24 5.50 -10.68 -6.70
N MET A 25 5.45 -9.50 -6.08
CA MET A 25 5.99 -9.30 -4.73
C MET A 25 5.26 -10.19 -3.73
N LEU A 26 3.93 -10.12 -3.69
CA LEU A 26 3.07 -10.88 -2.77
C LEU A 26 3.23 -12.40 -2.95
N LYS A 27 3.39 -12.88 -4.19
CA LYS A 27 3.64 -14.29 -4.51
C LYS A 27 5.04 -14.79 -4.13
N LYS A 28 6.01 -13.89 -3.91
CA LYS A 28 7.42 -14.26 -3.72
C LYS A 28 7.80 -14.45 -2.25
N GLU A 29 7.25 -13.64 -1.36
CA GLU A 29 7.61 -13.68 0.06
C GLU A 29 6.47 -13.18 0.95
N LYS A 30 6.53 -13.57 2.22
CA LYS A 30 5.66 -13.06 3.27
C LYS A 30 6.00 -11.59 3.59
N PHE A 31 4.97 -10.74 3.63
CA PHE A 31 5.05 -9.39 4.14
C PHE A 31 4.48 -9.32 5.56
N ARG A 32 5.09 -8.47 6.38
CA ARG A 32 4.53 -7.99 7.64
C ARG A 32 4.09 -6.55 7.40
N LEU A 33 2.81 -6.36 7.10
CA LEU A 33 2.22 -5.07 6.80
C LEU A 33 1.79 -4.39 8.10
N TYR A 34 2.56 -3.44 8.58
CA TYR A 34 2.11 -2.59 9.68
C TYR A 34 1.15 -1.57 9.09
N ALA A 35 -0.13 -1.66 9.40
CA ALA A 35 -1.15 -0.83 8.77
C ALA A 35 -2.16 -0.28 9.79
N GLU A 36 -2.75 0.84 9.43
CA GLU A 36 -3.93 1.42 10.06
C GLU A 36 -4.97 1.64 8.97
N VAL A 37 -6.15 1.09 9.19
CA VAL A 37 -7.31 1.24 8.31
C VAL A 37 -8.33 2.07 9.07
N GLU A 38 -8.47 3.33 8.68
CA GLU A 38 -9.44 4.27 9.20
C GLU A 38 -10.56 4.49 8.18
N PRO A 39 -11.72 5.07 8.56
CA PRO A 39 -12.84 5.27 7.66
C PRO A 39 -12.51 6.08 6.39
N ASP A 40 -11.49 6.93 6.42
CA ASP A 40 -11.12 7.82 5.32
C ASP A 40 -9.68 7.69 4.81
N VAL A 41 -8.86 6.87 5.46
CA VAL A 41 -7.46 6.66 5.07
C VAL A 41 -6.96 5.27 5.45
N VAL A 42 -6.10 4.72 4.59
CA VAL A 42 -5.26 3.57 4.90
C VAL A 42 -3.81 4.04 4.87
N ASN A 43 -3.09 3.84 5.97
CA ASN A 43 -1.66 4.08 6.09
C ASN A 43 -0.94 2.77 6.40
N GLY A 44 0.30 2.62 5.97
CA GLY A 44 1.08 1.46 6.39
C GLY A 44 2.50 1.38 5.85
N ILE A 45 3.24 0.43 6.41
CA ILE A 45 4.64 0.15 6.08
C ILE A 45 4.73 -1.11 5.22
N VAL A 46 5.47 -1.00 4.12
CA VAL A 46 5.81 -2.11 3.22
C VAL A 46 7.32 -2.21 3.10
N ARG A 47 7.89 -3.36 3.45
CA ARG A 47 9.33 -3.64 3.28
C ARG A 47 9.73 -3.73 1.80
N SER A 48 10.97 -3.32 1.51
CA SER A 48 11.58 -3.56 0.20
C SER A 48 12.01 -5.02 0.07
N GLN A 49 11.84 -5.62 -1.12
CA GLN A 49 12.39 -6.97 -1.39
C GLN A 49 13.90 -6.95 -1.67
N SER A 50 14.43 -5.81 -2.11
CA SER A 50 15.82 -5.68 -2.54
C SER A 50 16.76 -5.14 -1.46
N SER A 51 16.23 -4.81 -0.28
CA SER A 51 17.02 -4.24 0.81
C SER A 51 16.29 -4.48 2.14
N ALA A 52 16.94 -5.23 3.03
CA ALA A 52 16.40 -5.56 4.35
C ALA A 52 16.16 -4.33 5.23
N SER A 53 16.92 -3.25 5.01
CA SER A 53 16.83 -2.01 5.79
C SER A 53 15.91 -0.95 5.18
N ARG A 54 15.36 -1.19 3.98
CA ARG A 54 14.51 -0.21 3.29
C ARG A 54 13.04 -0.57 3.47
N VAL A 55 12.28 0.38 3.98
CA VAL A 55 10.82 0.29 4.07
C VAL A 55 10.17 1.49 3.40
N TYR A 56 8.90 1.34 3.02
CA TYR A 56 8.10 2.37 2.39
C TYR A 56 6.85 2.64 3.23
N ALA A 57 6.63 3.89 3.61
CA ALA A 57 5.36 4.32 4.17
C ALA A 57 4.42 4.68 3.01
N CYS A 58 3.26 4.05 3.00
CA CYS A 58 2.24 4.12 1.97
C CYS A 58 0.94 4.68 2.56
N ARG A 59 0.25 5.52 1.79
CA ARG A 59 -1.03 6.12 2.16
C ARG A 59 -1.98 6.06 0.98
N LEU A 60 -3.24 5.74 1.24
CA LEU A 60 -4.38 5.88 0.31
C LEU A 60 -5.58 6.45 1.08
N ALA A 61 -6.06 7.62 0.67
CA ALA A 61 -7.26 8.23 1.23
C ALA A 61 -8.50 7.97 0.37
N LYS A 62 -9.67 8.11 0.99
CA LYS A 62 -10.99 7.95 0.35
C LYS A 62 -11.24 8.85 -0.86
N ASP A 63 -10.57 9.99 -0.91
CA ASP A 63 -10.66 10.95 -2.01
C ASP A 63 -9.66 10.65 -3.15
N GLY A 64 -8.92 9.55 -3.05
CA GLY A 64 -7.90 9.15 -4.01
C GLY A 64 -6.53 9.79 -3.79
N ARG A 65 -6.35 10.68 -2.82
CA ARG A 65 -5.01 11.19 -2.47
C ARG A 65 -4.17 10.03 -1.95
N TYR A 66 -2.98 9.85 -2.53
CA TYR A 66 -2.08 8.77 -2.15
C TYR A 66 -0.64 9.26 -2.00
N SER A 67 0.16 8.53 -1.25
CA SER A 67 1.58 8.81 -1.06
C SER A 67 2.36 7.51 -0.83
N CYS A 68 3.60 7.47 -1.30
CA CYS A 68 4.51 6.38 -0.97
C CYS A 68 5.94 6.93 -0.96
N CYS A 69 6.64 6.83 0.18
CA CYS A 69 8.01 7.33 0.33
C CYS A 69 8.90 6.32 1.04
N THR A 70 10.20 6.42 0.81
CA THR A 70 11.21 5.80 1.67
C THR A 70 11.34 6.54 3.00
N GLN A 71 12.11 5.98 3.94
CA GLN A 71 12.33 6.58 5.27
C GLN A 71 12.93 8.00 5.24
N ASN A 72 13.61 8.36 4.16
CA ASN A 72 14.16 9.71 3.97
C ASN A 72 13.16 10.67 3.30
N LEU A 73 11.87 10.31 3.30
CA LEU A 73 10.77 11.06 2.68
C LEU A 73 10.95 11.30 1.16
N ILE A 74 11.75 10.44 0.52
CA ILE A 74 11.92 10.43 -0.94
C ILE A 74 10.76 9.65 -1.53
N GLN A 75 9.98 10.31 -2.37
CA GLN A 75 8.83 9.71 -3.04
C GLN A 75 9.28 8.52 -3.90
N CYS A 76 8.45 7.47 -3.90
CA CYS A 76 8.63 6.33 -4.78
C CYS A 76 8.41 6.75 -6.25
N VAL A 77 9.49 7.00 -6.97
CA VAL A 77 9.54 7.47 -8.37
C VAL A 77 8.91 6.53 -9.41
N VAL A 78 8.45 5.34 -9.02
CA VAL A 78 7.91 4.33 -9.96
C VAL A 78 6.43 4.57 -10.31
N SER A 79 5.85 5.68 -9.86
CA SER A 79 4.44 6.02 -10.02
C SER A 79 4.34 7.20 -10.99
N LYS A 80 4.24 6.94 -12.29
CA LYS A 80 3.91 7.94 -13.32
C LYS A 80 2.45 8.40 -13.18
N GLY A 81 2.09 8.97 -12.03
CA GLY A 81 0.72 9.41 -11.75
C GLY A 81 -0.27 8.31 -11.38
N SER A 82 0.19 7.15 -10.92
CA SER A 82 -0.67 6.04 -10.49
C SER A 82 -0.16 5.40 -9.20
N PRO A 83 -1.02 4.72 -8.41
CA PRO A 83 -0.58 3.91 -7.27
C PRO A 83 0.63 3.03 -7.59
N CYS A 84 1.71 3.17 -6.82
CA CYS A 84 2.92 2.38 -7.03
C CYS A 84 2.71 0.92 -6.56
N LYS A 85 3.62 0.03 -6.95
CA LYS A 85 3.58 -1.38 -6.53
C LYS A 85 3.51 -1.56 -5.01
N HIS A 86 4.18 -0.72 -4.21
CA HIS A 86 4.16 -0.86 -2.73
C HIS A 86 2.78 -0.53 -2.16
N LEU A 87 2.12 0.51 -2.69
CA LEU A 87 0.76 0.85 -2.28
C LEU A 87 -0.22 -0.28 -2.65
N LEU A 88 -0.05 -0.86 -3.84
CA LEU A 88 -0.85 -2.01 -4.26
C LEU A 88 -0.58 -3.25 -3.39
N VAL A 89 0.66 -3.51 -2.97
CA VAL A 89 0.99 -4.58 -2.01
C VAL A 89 0.25 -4.37 -0.69
N LEU A 90 0.26 -3.15 -0.15
CA LEU A 90 -0.45 -2.82 1.09
C LEU A 90 -1.96 -3.09 0.93
N VAL A 91 -2.60 -2.48 -0.06
CA VAL A 91 -4.06 -2.59 -0.24
C VAL A 91 -4.48 -4.02 -0.52
N MET A 92 -3.81 -4.72 -1.44
CA MET A 92 -4.15 -6.10 -1.78
C MET A 92 -3.92 -7.05 -0.60
N GLY A 93 -2.85 -6.85 0.17
CA GLY A 93 -2.57 -7.63 1.36
C GLY A 93 -3.65 -7.48 2.43
N LEU A 94 -4.05 -6.23 2.73
CA LEU A 94 -5.10 -5.95 3.72
C LEU A 94 -6.47 -6.46 3.27
N VAL A 95 -6.81 -6.32 1.99
CA VAL A 95 -8.07 -6.87 1.47
C VAL A 95 -8.08 -8.38 1.54
N LYS A 96 -6.97 -9.03 1.20
CA LYS A 96 -6.86 -10.49 1.27
C LYS A 96 -6.95 -11.01 2.71
N ALA A 97 -6.38 -10.27 3.67
CA ALA A 97 -6.47 -10.58 5.10
C ALA A 97 -7.84 -10.25 5.72
N GLY A 98 -8.73 -9.58 4.98
CA GLY A 98 -10.04 -9.16 5.49
C GLY A 98 -9.99 -7.91 6.39
N GLU A 99 -8.86 -7.20 6.44
CA GLU A 99 -8.66 -6.00 7.26
C GLU A 99 -9.02 -4.69 6.54
N PHE A 100 -9.22 -4.74 5.22
CA PHE A 100 -9.76 -3.63 4.44
C PHE A 100 -10.83 -4.14 3.47
N ASP A 101 -12.03 -3.53 3.45
CA ASP A 101 -13.07 -4.01 2.54
C ASP A 101 -12.68 -3.77 1.07
N GLY A 102 -12.93 -4.78 0.23
CA GLY A 102 -12.58 -4.73 -1.18
C GLY A 102 -13.35 -3.67 -1.98
N THR A 103 -14.57 -3.31 -1.56
CA THR A 103 -15.41 -2.33 -2.25
C THR A 103 -14.83 -0.91 -2.17
N PRO A 104 -14.57 -0.33 -0.97
CA PRO A 104 -13.91 0.95 -0.88
C PRO A 104 -12.48 0.89 -1.41
N ALA A 105 -11.74 -0.22 -1.23
CA ALA A 105 -10.40 -0.36 -1.78
C ALA A 105 -10.34 -0.15 -3.30
N VAL A 106 -11.25 -0.79 -4.06
CA VAL A 106 -11.36 -0.61 -5.51
C VAL A 106 -11.70 0.84 -5.86
N GLU A 107 -12.64 1.45 -5.14
CA GLU A 107 -13.07 2.82 -5.40
C GLU A 107 -11.95 3.83 -5.14
N TRP A 108 -11.22 3.68 -4.03
CA TRP A 108 -10.13 4.58 -3.65
C TRP A 108 -8.97 4.45 -4.64
N LEU A 109 -8.65 3.23 -5.09
CA LEU A 109 -7.65 3.00 -6.14
C LEU A 109 -8.08 3.61 -7.48
N ARG A 110 -9.37 3.54 -7.83
CA ARG A 110 -9.94 4.19 -9.02
C ARG A 110 -9.76 5.71 -8.98
N LEU A 111 -10.07 6.32 -7.84
CA LEU A 111 -9.87 7.76 -7.63
C LEU A 111 -8.38 8.11 -7.68
N ALA A 112 -7.52 7.33 -7.02
CA ALA A 112 -6.08 7.53 -7.03
C ALA A 112 -5.48 7.45 -8.43
N ARG A 113 -5.97 6.55 -9.30
CA ARG A 113 -5.56 6.51 -10.71
C ARG A 113 -5.98 7.75 -11.48
N LYS A 114 -7.18 8.28 -11.23
CA LYS A 114 -7.68 9.50 -11.89
C LYS A 114 -6.89 10.74 -11.51
N MET A 115 -6.32 10.79 -10.30
CA MET A 115 -5.52 11.92 -9.86
C MET A 115 -4.35 12.20 -10.83
N GLY A 116 -3.76 11.16 -11.43
CA GLY A 116 -2.71 11.30 -12.46
C GLY A 116 -1.41 11.97 -11.97
N LYS A 117 -1.41 12.44 -10.71
CA LYS A 117 -0.44 13.24 -9.95
C LYS A 117 -0.82 13.09 -8.46
N THR A 118 0.08 13.26 -7.50
CA THR A 118 -0.32 13.30 -6.08
C THR A 118 -1.07 14.60 -5.76
N ALA A 119 -1.69 14.68 -4.58
CA ALA A 119 -2.58 15.75 -4.13
C ALA A 119 -2.14 17.20 -4.44
N ASP A 120 -0.82 17.46 -4.42
CA ASP A 120 -0.24 18.80 -4.62
C ASP A 120 0.45 18.95 -5.98
N GLY A 121 0.04 18.16 -6.97
CA GLY A 121 0.66 18.11 -8.29
C GLY A 121 1.86 17.17 -8.39
N HIS A 122 2.64 16.93 -7.32
CA HIS A 122 3.71 15.89 -7.23
C HIS A 122 4.23 15.57 -5.80
N LYS A 123 3.78 16.24 -4.72
CA LYS A 123 4.35 16.00 -3.39
C LYS A 123 3.57 14.93 -2.61
N PRO A 124 4.26 14.01 -1.92
CA PRO A 124 3.63 13.14 -0.94
C PRO A 124 3.23 13.95 0.29
N ASP A 125 2.19 13.52 0.99
CA ASP A 125 1.82 14.03 2.31
C ASP A 125 2.91 13.62 3.32
N LYS A 126 3.93 14.48 3.44
CA LYS A 126 5.14 14.16 4.20
C LYS A 126 4.88 14.07 5.70
N GLU A 127 3.89 14.79 6.21
CA GLU A 127 3.53 14.76 7.63
C GLU A 127 2.95 13.40 7.99
N VAL A 128 1.96 12.92 7.24
CA VAL A 128 1.35 11.60 7.49
C VAL A 128 2.35 10.47 7.28
N VAL A 129 3.17 10.56 6.22
CA VAL A 129 4.23 9.59 5.94
C VAL A 129 5.28 9.59 7.05
N ALA A 130 5.70 10.76 7.55
CA ALA A 130 6.66 10.86 8.65
C ALA A 130 6.09 10.30 9.95
N ALA A 131 4.84 10.60 10.28
CA ALA A 131 4.14 10.05 11.44
C ALA A 131 4.09 8.51 11.38
N THR A 132 3.79 7.95 10.21
CA THR A 132 3.81 6.48 9.99
C THR A 132 5.20 5.88 10.27
N PHE A 133 6.28 6.56 9.84
CA PHE A 133 7.64 6.11 10.14
C PHE A 133 8.02 6.23 11.61
N ILE A 134 7.65 7.33 12.28
CA ILE A 134 7.88 7.50 13.72
C ILE A 134 7.22 6.36 14.48
N LYS A 135 5.95 6.06 14.15
CA LYS A 135 5.23 4.93 14.76
C LYS A 135 5.94 3.61 14.51
N TYR A 136 6.34 3.34 13.26
CA TYR A 136 7.08 2.11 12.92
C TYR A 136 8.42 2.00 13.65
N LYS A 137 9.14 3.12 13.85
CA LYS A 137 10.37 3.15 14.64
C LYS A 137 10.13 2.83 16.11
N GLY A 138 9.03 3.31 16.68
CA GLY A 138 8.59 2.91 18.03
C GLY A 138 8.32 1.40 18.12
N VAL A 139 7.79 0.77 17.07
CA VAL A 139 7.66 -0.70 17.01
C VAL A 139 9.02 -1.39 17.00
N GLU A 140 9.94 -0.92 16.14
CA GLU A 140 11.30 -1.49 16.06
C GLU A 140 12.06 -1.33 17.39
N ALA A 141 11.79 -0.27 18.14
CA ALA A 141 12.36 -0.02 19.47
C ALA A 141 11.65 -0.79 20.60
N GLY A 142 10.51 -1.45 20.33
CA GLY A 142 9.69 -2.11 21.36
C GLY A 142 8.87 -1.14 22.23
N GLU A 143 8.76 0.13 21.83
CA GLU A 143 8.03 1.19 22.51
C GLU A 143 6.54 1.21 22.14
N ILE A 144 6.19 0.69 20.97
CA ILE A 144 4.81 0.66 20.44
C ILE A 144 4.41 -0.77 20.09
N ASP A 145 3.34 -1.29 20.69
CA ASP A 145 2.70 -2.54 20.25
C ASP A 145 1.76 -2.27 19.07
N TRP A 146 2.31 -2.29 17.86
CA TRP A 146 1.54 -2.26 16.61
C TRP A 146 1.79 -3.56 15.87
N ARG A 147 0.80 -4.44 15.83
CA ARG A 147 0.94 -5.76 15.22
C ARG A 147 0.75 -5.68 13.70
N PRO A 148 1.61 -6.34 12.92
CA PRO A 148 1.45 -6.34 11.47
C PRO A 148 0.44 -7.40 11.01
N THR A 149 -0.21 -7.09 9.90
CA THR A 149 -0.93 -8.06 9.08
C THR A 149 0.08 -8.89 8.29
N ASP A 150 -0.02 -10.21 8.39
CA ASP A 150 0.86 -11.13 7.68
C ASP A 150 0.25 -11.56 6.34
N THR A 151 1.00 -11.39 5.24
CA THR A 151 0.58 -11.93 3.93
C THR A 151 1.15 -13.33 3.72
N ILE A 152 0.37 -14.24 3.15
CA ILE A 152 0.81 -15.58 2.80
C ILE A 152 0.99 -15.64 1.28
N PRO A 153 2.15 -16.05 0.71
CA PRO A 153 2.33 -16.05 -0.75
C PRO A 153 1.30 -16.87 -1.53
N GLU A 154 0.92 -18.02 -0.98
CA GLU A 154 0.00 -18.99 -1.59
C GLU A 154 -1.39 -18.39 -1.83
N ASP A 155 -1.79 -17.46 -0.97
CA ASP A 155 -3.07 -16.74 -1.04
C ASP A 155 -3.22 -15.89 -2.30
N PHE A 156 -2.11 -15.58 -2.97
CA PHE A 156 -2.08 -14.76 -4.17
C PHE A 156 -1.93 -15.58 -5.45
N TYR A 157 -1.68 -16.90 -5.41
CA TYR A 157 -1.49 -17.73 -6.62
C TYR A 157 -2.72 -17.83 -7.51
N SER A 158 -3.92 -17.75 -6.93
CA SER A 158 -5.22 -17.79 -7.61
C SER A 158 -5.77 -16.40 -8.01
N ALA A 159 -4.91 -15.36 -7.96
CA ALA A 159 -5.18 -14.02 -8.49
C ALA A 159 -4.91 -13.92 -10.00
#